data_AF-A0A7J7TZI4-F1
#
_entry.id   AF-A0A7J7TZI4-F1
#
_cell.length_a   1.000
_cell.length_b   1.000
_cell.length_c   1.000
_cell.angle_alpha   90.00
_cell.angle_beta   90.00
_cell.angle_gamma   90.00
#
_symmetry.space_group_name_H-M   'P 1'
#
loop_
_entity.id
_entity.type
_entity.pdbx_description
1 polymer ?
#
loop_
_entity_poly.entity_id
_entity_poly.type
_entity_poly.pdbx_seq_one_letter_code
_entity_poly.pdbx_strand_id
1 'polypeptide(L)'
;MWRLLTTLSCLVVLTSARSRPNFQPLSDELVNYVNKQNTTWKAGHNFYNVDLSYVKRLCGTMLGGPKLPQKVWLAEDIVLPESFDAREQWPNCPTIKEIRDQGSCGSCWL
;
A
#
# COMPACT_ATOMS: atom_id res chain seq x y z
N MET A 1 -24.88 -15.30 -41.59
CA MET A 1 -24.40 -15.88 -40.31
C MET A 1 -23.11 -15.22 -39.82
N TRP A 2 -22.03 -15.16 -40.61
CA TRP A 2 -20.74 -14.56 -40.20
C TRP A 2 -20.82 -13.08 -39.78
N ARG A 3 -21.58 -12.25 -40.52
CA ARG A 3 -21.77 -10.82 -40.19
C ARG A 3 -22.44 -10.59 -38.84
N LEU A 4 -23.38 -11.46 -38.45
CA LEU A 4 -24.05 -11.40 -37.14
C LEU A 4 -23.12 -11.85 -36.01
N LEU A 5 -22.28 -12.87 -36.25
CA LEU A 5 -21.28 -13.33 -35.30
C LEU A 5 -20.21 -12.26 -35.06
N THR A 6 -19.75 -11.56 -36.10
CA THR A 6 -18.79 -10.46 -35.95
C THR A 6 -19.36 -9.27 -35.19
N THR A 7 -20.62 -8.89 -35.43
CA THR A 7 -21.25 -7.78 -34.72
C THR A 7 -21.52 -8.13 -33.25
N LEU A 8 -21.93 -9.37 -32.95
CA LEU A 8 -22.13 -9.84 -31.59
C LEU A 8 -20.81 -9.84 -30.80
N SER A 9 -19.72 -10.34 -31.41
CA SER A 9 -18.39 -10.34 -30.79
C SER A 9 -17.88 -8.93 -30.49
N CYS A 10 -18.08 -7.96 -31.39
CA CYS A 10 -17.73 -6.56 -31.13
C CYS A 10 -18.54 -5.94 -29.97
N LEU A 11 -19.84 -6.25 -29.86
CA LEU A 11 -20.68 -5.79 -28.76
C LEU A 11 -20.23 -6.37 -27.41
N VAL A 12 -19.86 -7.67 -27.37
CA VAL A 12 -19.32 -8.29 -26.15
C VAL A 12 -18.02 -7.60 -25.72
N VAL A 13 -17.08 -7.36 -26.64
CA VAL A 13 -15.82 -6.66 -26.35
C VAL A 13 -16.06 -5.26 -25.77
N LEU A 14 -17.00 -4.49 -26.33
CA LEU A 14 -17.37 -3.16 -25.83
C LEU A 14 -18.02 -3.20 -24.43
N THR A 15 -18.83 -4.22 -24.13
CA THR A 15 -19.44 -4.39 -22.79
C THR A 15 -18.45 -4.87 -21.73
N SER A 16 -17.35 -5.55 -22.13
CA SER A 16 -16.29 -5.99 -21.22
C SER A 16 -15.23 -4.94 -20.90
N ALA A 17 -15.34 -3.72 -21.48
CA ALA A 17 -14.50 -2.60 -21.09
C ALA A 17 -14.90 -2.10 -19.69
N ARG A 18 -14.32 -2.71 -18.65
CA ARG A 18 -14.50 -2.30 -17.26
C ARG A 18 -13.87 -0.92 -17.06
N SER A 19 -14.68 0.13 -17.03
CA SER A 19 -14.23 1.46 -16.61
C SER A 19 -13.71 1.34 -15.17
N ARG A 20 -12.45 1.68 -14.96
CA ARG A 20 -11.93 1.81 -13.60
C ARG A 20 -12.56 3.05 -12.99
N PRO A 21 -13.25 2.95 -11.85
CA PRO A 21 -13.76 4.13 -11.17
C PRO A 21 -12.58 5.03 -10.81
N ASN A 22 -12.67 6.31 -11.17
CA ASN A 22 -11.68 7.32 -10.82
C ASN A 22 -12.20 8.09 -9.61
N PHE A 23 -11.59 7.89 -8.44
CA PHE A 23 -11.96 8.58 -7.22
C PHE A 23 -11.01 9.75 -6.98
N GLN A 24 -11.55 10.86 -6.47
CA GLN A 24 -10.70 11.92 -5.95
C GLN A 24 -9.85 11.38 -4.79
N PRO A 25 -8.54 11.66 -4.75
CA PRO A 25 -7.70 11.27 -3.62
C PRO A 25 -8.30 11.74 -2.29
N LEU A 26 -8.22 10.91 -1.26
CA LEU A 26 -8.76 11.20 0.08
C LEU A 26 -10.27 11.47 0.14
N SER A 27 -11.06 11.04 -0.86
CA SER A 27 -12.53 11.17 -0.81
C SER A 27 -13.21 10.11 0.04
N ASP A 28 -14.40 10.44 0.57
CA ASP A 28 -15.30 9.46 1.21
C ASP A 28 -15.68 8.32 0.26
N GLU A 29 -15.81 8.61 -1.04
CA GLU A 29 -16.14 7.61 -2.05
C GLU A 29 -15.06 6.53 -2.14
N LEU A 30 -13.78 6.91 -2.08
CA LEU A 30 -12.67 5.96 -2.06
C LEU A 30 -12.70 5.10 -0.80
N VAL A 31 -12.90 5.70 0.37
CA VAL A 31 -13.01 4.97 1.65
C VAL A 31 -14.17 3.97 1.60
N ASN A 32 -15.33 4.40 1.14
CA ASN A 32 -16.52 3.56 1.01
C ASN A 32 -16.35 2.45 -0.03
N TYR A 33 -15.70 2.76 -1.16
CA TYR A 33 -15.40 1.78 -2.19
C TYR A 33 -14.52 0.65 -1.64
N VAL A 34 -13.45 1.01 -0.92
CA VAL A 34 -12.54 0.04 -0.28
C VAL A 34 -13.27 -0.79 0.77
N ASN A 35 -14.04 -0.16 1.67
CA ASN A 35 -14.76 -0.86 2.72
C ASN A 35 -15.90 -1.76 2.21
N LYS A 36 -16.36 -1.55 0.97
CA LYS A 36 -17.30 -2.45 0.29
C LYS A 36 -16.60 -3.66 -0.33
N GLN A 37 -15.28 -3.64 -0.46
CA GLN A 37 -14.53 -4.80 -0.91
C GLN A 37 -14.36 -5.79 0.25
N ASN A 38 -14.23 -7.07 -0.07
CA ASN A 38 -13.95 -8.12 0.92
C ASN A 38 -12.44 -8.19 1.23
N THR A 39 -11.89 -7.11 1.79
CA THR A 39 -10.48 -7.01 2.18
C THR A 39 -10.27 -7.38 3.65
N THR A 40 -9.04 -7.65 4.04
CA THR A 40 -8.65 -7.96 5.42
C THR A 40 -8.47 -6.73 6.31
N TRP A 41 -8.70 -5.53 5.77
CA TRP A 41 -8.48 -4.25 6.42
C TRP A 41 -9.63 -3.28 6.14
N LYS A 42 -9.78 -2.28 7.01
CA LYS A 42 -10.81 -1.24 6.93
C LYS A 42 -10.17 0.13 6.65
N ALA A 43 -10.69 0.84 5.66
CA ALA A 43 -10.30 2.20 5.31
C ALA A 43 -10.97 3.25 6.19
N GLY A 44 -10.28 4.36 6.41
CA GLY A 44 -10.76 5.56 7.08
C GLY A 44 -9.87 6.77 6.76
N HIS A 45 -10.28 7.96 7.18
CA HIS A 45 -9.52 9.19 6.97
C HIS A 45 -8.44 9.38 8.01
N ASN A 46 -7.19 9.48 7.56
CA ASN A 46 -6.04 9.85 8.40
C ASN A 46 -5.55 11.28 8.13
N PHE A 47 -5.89 11.85 6.97
CA PHE A 47 -5.46 13.18 6.55
C PHE A 47 -6.68 14.08 6.36
N TYR A 48 -6.68 15.25 7.01
CA TYR A 48 -7.76 16.23 6.94
C TYR A 48 -7.16 17.58 6.53
N ASN A 49 -7.81 18.29 5.60
CA ASN A 49 -7.40 19.63 5.15
C ASN A 49 -5.94 19.72 4.66
N VAL A 50 -5.44 18.68 4.00
CA VAL A 50 -4.09 18.67 3.41
C VAL A 50 -4.14 18.72 1.89
N ASP A 51 -3.12 19.31 1.29
CA ASP A 51 -2.93 19.25 -0.15
C ASP A 51 -2.34 17.90 -0.59
N LEU A 52 -2.67 17.45 -1.80
CA LEU A 52 -2.14 16.20 -2.33
C LEU A 52 -0.60 16.21 -2.47
N SER A 53 0.02 17.37 -2.66
CA SER A 53 1.48 17.51 -2.65
C SER A 53 2.10 17.15 -1.31
N TYR A 54 1.42 17.41 -0.18
CA TYR A 54 1.87 16.98 1.14
C TYR A 54 1.89 15.46 1.22
N VAL A 55 0.80 14.79 0.84
CA VAL A 55 0.72 13.31 0.84
C VAL A 55 1.79 12.69 -0.07
N LYS A 56 2.01 13.26 -1.26
CA LYS A 56 3.09 12.82 -2.16
C LYS A 56 4.47 12.99 -1.52
N ARG A 57 4.69 14.09 -0.81
CA ARG A 57 5.96 14.38 -0.13
C ARG A 57 6.23 13.42 1.02
N LEU A 58 5.20 12.85 1.66
CA LEU A 58 5.39 11.81 2.67
C LEU A 58 6.07 10.54 2.10
N CYS A 59 5.90 10.28 0.79
CA CYS A 59 6.50 9.14 0.09
C CYS A 59 7.90 9.47 -0.48
N GLY A 60 8.87 9.74 0.39
CA GLY A 60 10.19 10.26 0.01
C GLY A 60 11.23 9.25 -0.52
N THR A 61 11.00 7.94 -0.42
CA THR A 61 11.98 6.92 -0.83
C THR A 61 12.04 6.73 -2.35
N MET A 62 13.23 6.83 -2.93
CA MET A 62 13.47 6.45 -4.32
C MET A 62 13.84 4.97 -4.43
N LEU A 63 13.04 4.19 -5.15
CA LEU A 63 13.28 2.76 -5.37
C LEU A 63 14.35 2.53 -6.45
N GLY A 64 15.07 1.40 -6.35
CA GLY A 64 16.09 1.03 -7.34
C GLY A 64 17.48 1.64 -7.10
N GLY A 65 17.75 2.12 -5.88
CA GLY A 65 19.07 2.61 -5.48
C GLY A 65 20.15 1.52 -5.38
N PRO A 66 21.38 1.90 -4.97
CA PRO A 66 22.49 0.96 -4.81
C PRO A 66 22.13 -0.13 -3.79
N LYS A 67 22.54 -1.37 -4.10
CA LYS A 67 22.35 -2.52 -3.21
C LYS A 67 23.64 -2.79 -2.45
N LEU A 68 23.53 -2.95 -1.14
CA LEU A 68 24.63 -3.42 -0.30
C LEU A 68 24.87 -4.93 -0.53
N PRO A 69 26.07 -5.44 -0.19
CA PRO A 69 26.32 -6.88 -0.19
C PRO A 69 25.27 -7.65 0.63
N GLN A 70 24.86 -8.81 0.13
CA GLN A 70 23.88 -9.63 0.82
C GLN A 70 24.46 -10.18 2.14
N LYS A 71 23.77 -9.92 3.25
CA LYS A 71 24.06 -10.58 4.53
C LYS A 71 23.57 -12.03 4.45
N VAL A 72 24.51 -12.96 4.28
CA VAL A 72 24.23 -14.39 4.34
C VAL A 72 24.11 -14.76 5.83
N TRP A 73 22.90 -15.15 6.26
CA TRP A 73 22.67 -15.62 7.62
C TRP A 73 23.02 -17.11 7.70
N LEU A 74 23.80 -17.53 8.70
CA LEU A 74 23.76 -18.92 9.16
C LEU A 74 22.50 -19.05 10.02
N ALA A 75 21.41 -19.46 9.40
CA ALA A 75 20.16 -19.81 10.06
C ALA A 75 20.01 -21.34 10.19
N GLU A 76 21.14 -22.06 10.25
CA GLU A 76 21.10 -23.49 10.51
C GLU A 76 20.54 -23.71 11.92
N ASP A 77 19.43 -24.46 11.98
CA ASP A 77 18.74 -24.92 13.19
C ASP A 77 17.93 -23.90 14.02
N ILE A 78 17.52 -22.75 13.45
CA ILE A 78 16.63 -21.81 14.16
C ILE A 78 15.15 -22.15 13.91
N VAL A 79 14.42 -22.47 14.98
CA VAL A 79 12.95 -22.56 14.96
C VAL A 79 12.35 -21.17 15.20
N LEU A 80 11.67 -20.62 14.20
CA LEU A 80 11.00 -19.32 14.31
C LEU A 80 9.64 -19.46 15.01
N PRO A 81 9.23 -18.48 15.85
CA PRO A 81 7.91 -18.48 16.46
C PRO A 81 6.81 -18.15 15.44
N GLU A 82 5.57 -18.55 15.73
CA GLU A 82 4.40 -18.21 14.91
C GLU A 82 4.12 -16.69 14.87
N SER A 83 4.39 -15.99 15.97
CA SER A 83 4.28 -14.53 16.08
C SER A 83 5.48 -13.95 16.82
N PHE A 84 5.90 -12.75 16.44
CA PHE A 84 7.02 -12.04 17.06
C PHE A 84 6.74 -10.54 17.16
N ASP A 85 6.93 -9.97 18.34
CA ASP A 85 6.88 -8.53 18.58
C ASP A 85 8.18 -8.06 19.27
N ALA A 86 8.95 -7.21 18.57
CA ALA A 86 10.21 -6.68 19.08
C ALA A 86 10.03 -5.89 20.40
N ARG A 87 8.85 -5.30 20.62
CA ARG A 87 8.52 -4.53 21.83
C ARG A 87 8.37 -5.42 23.06
N GLU A 88 7.94 -6.66 22.86
CA GLU A 88 7.81 -7.69 23.90
C GLU A 88 9.15 -8.39 24.15
N GLN A 89 9.90 -8.68 23.08
CA GLN A 89 11.20 -9.33 23.17
C GLN A 89 12.27 -8.45 23.85
N TRP A 90 12.26 -7.14 23.59
CA TRP A 90 13.22 -6.18 24.14
C TRP A 90 12.50 -5.05 24.89
N PRO A 91 11.88 -5.34 26.05
CA PRO A 91 11.03 -4.38 26.74
C PRO A 91 11.81 -3.19 27.31
N ASN A 92 13.11 -3.37 27.56
CA ASN A 92 14.02 -2.34 28.09
C ASN A 92 14.59 -1.42 27.00
N CYS A 93 14.19 -1.59 25.74
CA CYS A 93 14.60 -0.73 24.62
C CYS A 93 13.44 0.21 24.24
N PRO A 94 13.33 1.42 24.83
CA PRO A 94 12.19 2.30 24.61
C PRO A 94 12.07 2.80 23.16
N THR A 95 13.19 2.88 22.44
CA THR A 95 13.25 3.31 21.04
C THR A 95 12.46 2.40 20.10
N ILE A 96 12.22 1.14 20.45
CA ILE A 96 11.43 0.19 19.63
C ILE A 96 9.94 0.55 19.63
N LYS A 97 9.46 1.24 20.67
CA LYS A 97 8.06 1.69 20.79
C LYS A 97 7.84 3.10 20.24
N GLU A 98 8.91 3.80 19.88
CA GLU A 98 8.87 5.20 19.46
C GLU A 98 8.29 5.32 18.03
N ILE A 99 7.26 6.15 17.86
CA ILE A 99 6.74 6.54 16.55
C ILE A 99 7.20 7.95 16.26
N ARG A 100 7.90 8.14 15.13
CA ARG A 100 8.47 9.43 14.72
C ARG A 100 7.61 10.12 13.67
N ASP A 101 7.76 11.45 13.60
CA ASP A 101 7.11 12.29 12.58
C ASP A 101 8.17 12.89 11.64
N GLN A 102 8.04 12.61 10.35
CA GLN A 102 8.90 13.21 9.30
C GLN A 102 8.46 14.63 8.92
N GLY A 103 7.31 15.08 9.43
CA GLY A 103 6.70 16.37 9.15
C GLY A 103 6.37 16.54 7.67
N SER A 104 6.52 17.78 7.19
CA SER A 104 6.37 18.14 5.78
C SER A 104 7.64 17.85 4.94
N CYS A 105 8.39 16.80 5.28
CA CYS A 105 9.61 16.42 4.57
C CYS A 105 9.50 14.98 4.04
N GLY A 106 10.11 14.71 2.89
CA GLY A 106 10.26 13.36 2.34
C GLY A 106 11.45 12.61 2.93
N SER A 107 11.66 12.71 4.25
CA SER A 107 12.84 12.19 4.95
C SER A 107 12.66 10.77 5.51
N CYS A 108 11.60 10.05 5.15
CA CYS A 108 11.34 8.67 5.61
C CYS A 108 12.45 7.65 5.29
N TRP A 109 13.35 7.97 4.36
CA TRP A 109 14.48 7.12 3.98
C TRP A 109 15.74 7.35 4.85
N LEU A 110 15.73 8.40 5.68
CA LEU A 110 16.83 8.79 6.56
C LEU A 110 16.71 8.11 7.93
#